data_AF-A0A0B6ALL9-F1
#
_entry.id   AF-A0A0B6ALL9-F1
#
_cell.length_a   1.000
_cell.length_b   1.000
_cell.length_c   1.000
_cell.angle_alpha   90.00
_cell.angle_beta   90.00
_cell.angle_gamma   90.00
#
_symmetry.space_group_name_H-M   'P 1'
#
loop_
_entity.id
_entity.type
_entity.pdbx_description
1 polymer ?
#
loop_
_entity_poly.entity_id
_entity_poly.type
_entity_poly.pdbx_seq_one_letter_code
_entity_poly.pdbx_strand_id
1 'polypeptide(L)'
;MNFTWMVGLLMLIQPLSTQDHLSITHDGKPIERIERDKVTVPLLPVPMVDHDRYNLLLKELDKKTYREPINARIDKSGQIVPEQAGVKLYHKDFAEKFYTYFFNGGTSTLEIPTLPVPPRVDKELLATIRIKQIGHYHTVFNPHNKNRSHNISLAAESLDSSVIFPGEVFSFNQTVGKRTAAKGYMRAPIIVKGEYSEGVGGGICQVSSTLFNAVDNAGVTITQRYSHSRSVSYVPPGRDATVSWYGPDFHFKNTYSDPLLIRAQVHGGVVSVAVYSTDAIEYKPRRVPWASIDQLPKEKKIESHVDTEPAD
;
A
#
# COMPACT_ATOMS: atom_id res chain seq x y z
N MET A 1 58.26 56.45 -42.52
CA MET A 1 57.49 57.12 -41.46
C MET A 1 56.18 56.36 -41.28
N ASN A 2 55.94 55.89 -40.06
CA ASN A 2 54.90 54.96 -39.63
C ASN A 2 53.47 55.44 -39.95
N PHE A 3 52.54 54.53 -40.24
CA PHE A 3 51.39 54.26 -39.33
C PHE A 3 50.57 53.05 -39.78
N THR A 4 50.57 52.03 -38.93
CA THR A 4 49.59 50.95 -38.79
C THR A 4 48.15 51.46 -38.74
N TRP A 5 47.23 50.83 -39.46
CA TRP A 5 45.81 50.78 -39.09
C TRP A 5 45.36 49.32 -39.04
N MET A 6 45.38 48.80 -37.82
CA MET A 6 44.68 47.59 -37.40
C MET A 6 43.27 48.05 -37.03
N VAL A 7 42.24 47.63 -37.77
CA VAL A 7 40.84 47.80 -37.35
C VAL A 7 40.26 46.42 -37.14
N GLY A 8 39.83 46.21 -35.90
CA GLY A 8 39.45 44.93 -35.33
C GLY A 8 38.28 44.27 -36.03
N LEU A 9 38.45 42.97 -36.29
CA LEU A 9 37.36 42.04 -36.52
C LEU A 9 36.68 41.80 -35.17
N LEU A 10 35.71 42.66 -34.82
CA LEU A 10 34.76 42.37 -33.75
C LEU A 10 33.88 41.20 -34.23
N MET A 11 34.29 39.98 -33.90
CA MET A 11 33.42 38.81 -33.92
C MET A 11 32.24 39.12 -33.00
N LEU A 12 31.11 39.50 -33.60
CA LEU A 12 29.81 39.49 -32.95
C LEU A 12 29.57 38.06 -32.46
N ILE A 13 29.88 37.79 -31.20
CA ILE A 13 29.31 36.66 -30.48
C ILE A 13 27.82 36.98 -30.41
N GLN A 14 27.06 36.55 -31.41
CA GLN A 14 25.61 36.53 -31.25
C GLN A 14 25.33 35.66 -30.02
N PRO A 15 24.54 36.13 -29.05
CA PRO A 15 24.08 35.24 -27.99
C PRO A 15 23.39 34.08 -28.69
N LEU A 16 23.80 32.85 -28.38
CA LEU A 16 23.16 31.65 -28.87
C LEU A 16 21.73 31.64 -28.31
N SER A 17 20.82 32.33 -29.00
CA SER A 17 19.40 32.35 -28.69
C SER A 17 18.84 31.01 -29.14
N THR A 18 18.88 30.04 -28.24
CA THR A 18 18.16 28.78 -28.47
C THR A 18 17.36 28.46 -27.23
N GLN A 19 16.04 28.66 -27.32
CA GLN A 19 15.02 28.04 -26.49
C GLN A 19 15.00 26.51 -26.72
N ASP A 20 16.18 25.88 -26.70
CA ASP A 20 16.36 24.46 -26.91
C ASP A 20 15.79 23.75 -25.71
N HIS A 21 14.79 22.92 -25.97
CA HIS A 21 14.10 22.18 -24.95
C HIS A 21 13.90 20.73 -25.36
N LEU A 22 13.91 19.86 -24.36
CA LEU A 22 13.49 18.47 -24.49
C LEU A 22 12.07 18.37 -23.97
N SER A 23 11.13 18.07 -24.86
CA SER A 23 9.77 17.71 -24.48
C SER A 23 9.73 16.21 -24.17
N ILE A 24 9.36 15.85 -22.95
CA ILE A 24 9.21 14.45 -22.54
C ILE A 24 7.73 14.07 -22.62
N THR A 25 7.45 12.98 -23.32
CA THR A 25 6.12 12.40 -23.44
C THR A 25 6.03 11.04 -22.76
N HIS A 26 4.83 10.66 -22.31
CA HIS A 26 4.49 9.33 -21.82
C HIS A 26 3.13 8.94 -22.39
N ASP A 27 3.07 7.80 -23.08
CA ASP A 27 1.91 7.38 -23.86
C ASP A 27 1.44 8.50 -24.83
N GLY A 28 2.39 9.21 -25.43
CA GLY A 28 2.15 10.31 -26.36
C GLY A 28 1.67 11.63 -25.73
N LYS A 29 1.51 11.70 -24.40
CA LYS A 29 1.12 12.92 -23.68
C LYS A 29 2.33 13.62 -23.07
N PRO A 30 2.45 14.95 -23.16
CA PRO A 30 3.56 15.68 -22.55
C PRO A 30 3.48 15.60 -21.02
N ILE A 31 4.60 15.25 -20.38
CA ILE A 31 4.71 15.13 -18.92
C ILE A 31 5.77 16.05 -18.30
N GLU A 32 6.76 16.49 -19.09
CA GLU A 32 7.82 17.38 -18.65
C GLU A 32 8.40 18.15 -19.84
N ARG A 33 8.91 19.37 -19.58
CA ARG A 33 9.67 20.16 -20.54
C ARG A 33 10.94 20.64 -19.88
N ILE A 34 12.08 20.21 -20.42
CA ILE A 34 13.40 20.55 -19.89
C ILE A 34 14.01 21.61 -20.79
N GLU A 35 14.30 22.78 -20.22
CA GLU A 35 15.14 23.77 -20.90
C GLU A 35 16.61 23.41 -20.63
N ARG A 36 17.45 23.39 -21.67
CA ARG A 36 18.84 22.91 -21.55
C ARG A 36 19.63 23.70 -20.49
N ASP A 37 19.43 25.01 -20.43
CA ASP A 37 20.06 25.92 -19.46
C ASP A 37 19.76 25.55 -18.00
N LYS A 38 18.55 25.06 -17.71
CA LYS A 38 18.14 24.60 -16.38
C LYS A 38 18.93 23.39 -15.92
N VAL A 39 19.48 22.57 -16.81
CA VAL A 39 20.27 21.38 -16.47
C VAL A 39 21.76 21.52 -16.82
N THR A 40 22.21 22.72 -17.16
CA THR A 40 23.60 23.03 -17.50
C THR A 40 24.31 23.70 -16.32
N VAL A 41 25.59 23.38 -16.11
CA VAL A 41 26.46 24.08 -15.15
C VAL A 41 26.67 25.52 -15.62
N PRO A 42 26.32 26.54 -14.80
CA PRO A 42 26.50 27.94 -15.19
C PRO A 42 27.97 28.32 -15.41
N LEU A 43 28.20 29.33 -16.25
CA LEU A 43 29.49 30.05 -16.38
C LEU A 43 30.69 29.22 -16.87
N LEU A 44 30.47 27.97 -17.31
CA LEU A 44 31.52 27.19 -17.99
C LEU A 44 31.55 27.51 -19.50
N PRO A 45 32.76 27.58 -20.10
CA PRO A 45 32.92 27.81 -21.54
C PRO A 45 32.48 26.60 -22.38
N VAL A 46 32.35 25.42 -21.77
CA VAL A 46 31.86 24.19 -22.40
C VAL A 46 30.57 23.78 -21.67
N PRO A 47 29.46 23.52 -22.38
CA PRO A 47 28.22 23.09 -21.74
C PRO A 47 28.42 21.71 -21.10
N MET A 48 28.28 21.66 -19.77
CA MET A 48 28.34 20.44 -18.98
C MET A 48 27.01 20.26 -18.25
N VAL A 49 26.56 19.01 -18.11
CA VAL A 49 25.36 18.69 -17.34
C VAL A 49 25.63 18.92 -15.86
N ASP A 50 24.75 19.69 -15.21
CA ASP A 50 24.73 19.81 -13.75
C ASP A 50 24.14 18.52 -13.16
N HIS A 51 24.99 17.76 -12.45
CA HIS A 51 24.63 16.44 -11.95
C HIS A 51 23.52 16.48 -10.89
N ASP A 52 23.51 17.51 -10.03
CA ASP A 52 22.48 17.64 -9.00
C ASP A 52 21.13 17.95 -9.62
N ARG A 53 21.10 18.86 -10.62
CA ARG A 53 19.87 19.19 -11.35
C ARG A 53 19.37 18.02 -12.19
N TYR A 54 20.27 17.26 -12.81
CA TYR A 54 19.92 16.03 -13.51
C TYR A 54 19.32 14.97 -12.57
N ASN A 55 19.90 14.78 -11.39
CA ASN A 55 19.36 13.85 -10.39
C ASN A 55 18.00 14.29 -9.84
N LEU A 56 17.77 15.59 -9.69
CA LEU A 56 16.45 16.13 -9.33
C LEU A 56 15.42 15.88 -10.43
N LEU A 57 15.80 16.10 -11.70
CA LEU A 57 14.97 15.76 -12.85
C LEU A 57 14.60 14.27 -12.84
N LEU A 58 15.57 13.37 -12.66
CA LEU A 58 15.30 11.93 -12.59
C LEU A 58 14.30 11.59 -11.48
N LYS A 59 14.43 12.18 -10.29
CA LYS A 59 13.49 11.96 -9.18
C LYS A 59 12.06 12.40 -9.52
N GLU A 60 11.91 13.53 -10.22
CA GLU A 60 10.58 14.00 -10.64
C GLU A 60 9.99 13.12 -11.75
N LEU A 61 10.81 12.69 -12.71
CA LEU A 61 10.38 11.75 -13.75
C LEU A 61 10.00 10.39 -13.16
N ASP A 62 10.76 9.86 -12.20
CA ASP A 62 10.42 8.63 -11.48
C ASP A 62 9.02 8.73 -10.87
N LYS A 63 8.70 9.82 -10.18
CA LYS A 63 7.36 10.03 -9.59
C LYS A 63 6.26 10.10 -10.65
N LYS A 64 6.51 10.77 -11.78
CA LYS A 64 5.53 10.96 -12.86
C LYS A 64 5.30 9.71 -13.70
N THR A 65 6.31 8.84 -13.81
CA THR A 65 6.28 7.65 -14.65
C THR A 65 5.93 6.40 -13.86
N TYR A 66 6.24 6.36 -12.56
CA TYR A 66 6.01 5.19 -11.73
C TYR A 66 4.52 4.85 -11.63
N ARG A 67 4.22 3.59 -11.96
CA ARG A 67 2.93 2.93 -11.72
C ARG A 67 3.20 1.68 -10.92
N GLU A 68 2.61 1.59 -9.74
CA GLU A 68 2.75 0.42 -8.88
C GLU A 68 2.13 -0.82 -9.55
N PRO A 69 2.78 -1.99 -9.52
CA PRO A 69 2.16 -3.21 -10.01
C PRO A 69 0.94 -3.60 -9.17
N ILE A 70 -0.06 -4.20 -9.81
CA ILE A 70 -1.25 -4.70 -9.15
C ILE A 70 -1.12 -6.22 -9.03
N ASN A 71 -1.09 -6.72 -7.80
CA ASN A 71 -1.07 -8.16 -7.53
C ASN A 71 -2.35 -8.85 -8.02
N ALA A 72 -2.21 -10.13 -8.39
CA ALA A 72 -3.36 -10.99 -8.59
C ALA A 72 -4.15 -11.11 -7.28
N ARG A 73 -5.47 -11.29 -7.40
CA ARG A 73 -6.38 -11.44 -6.24
C ARG A 73 -7.50 -12.42 -6.53
N ILE A 74 -8.22 -12.84 -5.50
CA ILE A 74 -9.43 -13.65 -5.68
C ILE A 74 -10.65 -12.76 -5.46
N ASP A 75 -11.56 -12.73 -6.42
CA ASP A 75 -12.79 -11.94 -6.31
C ASP A 75 -13.84 -12.61 -5.41
N LYS A 76 -14.98 -11.93 -5.23
CA LYS A 76 -16.11 -12.40 -4.41
C LYS A 76 -16.75 -13.69 -4.93
N SER A 77 -16.56 -14.03 -6.21
CA SER A 77 -17.03 -15.28 -6.81
C SER A 77 -16.04 -16.45 -6.65
N GLY A 78 -14.84 -16.17 -6.13
CA GLY A 78 -13.77 -17.16 -5.97
C GLY A 78 -12.87 -17.30 -7.20
N GLN A 79 -13.03 -16.42 -8.21
CA GLN A 79 -12.21 -16.42 -9.42
C GLN A 79 -10.92 -15.61 -9.22
N ILE A 80 -9.83 -16.07 -9.83
CA ILE A 80 -8.56 -15.36 -9.81
C ILE A 80 -8.64 -14.24 -10.84
N VAL A 81 -8.50 -13.00 -10.36
CA VAL A 81 -8.27 -11.83 -11.20
C VAL A 81 -6.76 -11.71 -11.38
N PRO A 82 -6.25 -11.76 -12.63
CA PRO A 82 -4.82 -11.73 -12.88
C PRO A 82 -4.20 -10.38 -12.50
N GLU A 83 -2.92 -10.46 -12.24
CA GLU A 83 -2.03 -9.36 -11.93
C GLU A 83 -1.85 -8.40 -13.13
N GLN A 84 -1.41 -7.17 -12.83
CA GLN A 84 -1.03 -6.17 -13.84
C GLN A 84 0.38 -5.68 -13.52
N ALA A 85 1.26 -5.70 -14.53
CA ALA A 85 2.61 -5.18 -14.38
C ALA A 85 2.58 -3.67 -14.13
N GLY A 86 3.42 -3.23 -13.20
CA GLY A 86 3.71 -1.83 -12.98
C GLY A 86 4.69 -1.31 -14.03
N VAL A 87 5.04 -0.04 -13.90
CA VAL A 87 5.96 0.64 -14.82
C VAL A 87 6.89 1.55 -14.03
N LYS A 88 8.17 1.61 -14.39
CA LYS A 88 9.14 2.57 -13.85
C LYS A 88 10.01 3.16 -14.96
N LEU A 89 10.66 4.29 -14.69
CA LEU A 89 11.62 4.89 -15.62
C LEU A 89 12.78 3.93 -15.88
N TYR A 90 13.17 3.79 -17.14
CA TYR A 90 14.40 3.10 -17.50
C TYR A 90 15.57 4.08 -17.49
N HIS A 91 16.22 4.23 -16.33
CA HIS A 91 17.27 5.24 -16.12
C HIS A 91 18.40 5.17 -17.15
N LYS A 92 18.85 3.97 -17.52
CA LYS A 92 19.94 3.79 -18.48
C LYS A 92 19.59 4.32 -19.87
N ASP A 93 18.47 3.88 -20.43
CA ASP A 93 18.02 4.31 -21.77
C ASP A 93 17.63 5.79 -21.78
N PHE A 94 17.07 6.30 -20.67
CA PHE A 94 16.81 7.72 -20.51
C PHE A 94 18.11 8.53 -20.54
N ALA A 95 19.15 8.10 -19.81
CA ALA A 95 20.44 8.79 -19.79
C ALA A 95 21.06 8.88 -21.18
N GLU A 96 21.11 7.76 -21.93
CA GLU A 96 21.66 7.73 -23.28
C GLU A 96 20.94 8.73 -24.23
N LYS A 97 19.61 8.75 -24.18
CA LYS A 97 18.78 9.67 -25.00
C LYS A 97 18.91 11.12 -24.54
N PHE A 98 18.96 11.36 -23.23
CA PHE A 98 19.13 12.69 -22.65
C PHE A 98 20.48 13.30 -23.03
N TYR A 99 21.59 12.57 -22.90
CA TYR A 99 22.92 13.07 -23.27
C TYR A 99 23.03 13.31 -24.77
N THR A 100 22.41 12.46 -25.59
CA THR A 100 22.31 12.68 -27.04
C THR A 100 21.64 14.03 -27.35
N TYR A 101 20.49 14.31 -26.74
CA TYR A 101 19.82 15.61 -26.85
C TYR A 101 20.68 16.78 -26.31
N PHE A 102 21.33 16.57 -25.17
CA PHE A 102 22.09 17.62 -24.48
C PHE A 102 23.27 18.11 -25.33
N PHE A 103 24.03 17.18 -25.92
CA PHE A 103 25.23 17.50 -26.70
C PHE A 103 24.96 17.80 -28.17
N ASN A 104 23.89 17.28 -28.78
CA ASN A 104 23.61 17.52 -30.20
C ASN A 104 22.92 18.86 -30.49
N GLY A 105 22.33 19.52 -29.49
CA GLY A 105 21.63 20.78 -29.74
C GLY A 105 20.18 20.59 -30.22
N GLY A 106 19.43 21.69 -30.28
CA GLY A 106 18.09 21.75 -30.86
C GLY A 106 16.95 21.42 -29.90
N THR A 107 15.72 21.61 -30.38
CA THR A 107 14.50 21.13 -29.73
C THR A 107 14.26 19.67 -30.11
N SER A 108 13.89 18.84 -29.16
CA SER A 108 13.58 17.42 -29.40
C SER A 108 12.41 16.94 -28.55
N THR A 109 11.79 15.87 -29.01
CA THR A 109 10.77 15.14 -28.24
C THR A 109 11.31 13.76 -27.90
N LEU A 110 11.13 13.34 -26.65
CA LEU A 110 11.55 12.05 -26.13
C LEU A 110 10.34 11.35 -25.49
N GLU A 111 9.94 10.22 -26.06
CA GLU A 111 9.07 9.28 -25.36
C GLU A 111 9.87 8.64 -24.23
N ILE A 112 9.36 8.79 -23.00
CA ILE A 112 10.07 8.36 -21.80
C ILE A 112 10.26 6.84 -21.81
N PRO A 113 11.50 6.35 -21.72
CA PRO A 113 11.73 4.91 -21.74
C PRO A 113 11.38 4.31 -20.40
N THR A 114 10.70 3.16 -20.42
CA THR A 114 10.19 2.53 -19.22
C THR A 114 10.56 1.05 -19.15
N LEU A 115 10.56 0.51 -17.93
CA LEU A 115 10.68 -0.92 -17.65
C LEU A 115 9.44 -1.42 -16.92
N PRO A 116 8.95 -2.63 -17.25
CA PRO A 116 7.89 -3.26 -16.47
C PRO A 116 8.40 -3.58 -15.07
N VAL A 117 7.52 -3.42 -14.08
CA VAL A 117 7.75 -3.88 -12.70
C VAL A 117 6.84 -5.09 -12.48
N PRO A 118 7.38 -6.29 -12.27
CA PRO A 118 6.55 -7.46 -12.02
C PRO A 118 5.79 -7.30 -10.70
N PRO A 119 4.54 -7.78 -10.63
CA PRO A 119 3.79 -7.86 -9.38
C PRO A 119 4.42 -8.89 -8.45
N ARG A 120 4.20 -8.69 -7.15
CA ARG A 120 4.73 -9.59 -6.13
C ARG A 120 3.98 -10.92 -6.11
N VAL A 121 2.71 -10.91 -6.51
CA VAL A 121 1.82 -12.08 -6.55
C VAL A 121 1.16 -12.15 -7.91
N ASP A 122 1.38 -13.26 -8.61
CA ASP A 122 0.73 -13.60 -9.87
C ASP A 122 -0.37 -14.67 -9.70
N LYS A 123 -1.12 -14.91 -10.77
CA LYS A 123 -2.22 -15.88 -10.80
C LYS A 123 -1.74 -17.32 -10.58
N GLU A 124 -0.55 -17.69 -11.08
CA GLU A 124 0.03 -19.02 -10.92
C GLU A 124 0.34 -19.31 -9.44
N LEU A 125 0.92 -18.34 -8.74
CA LEU A 125 1.17 -18.42 -7.32
C LEU A 125 -0.15 -18.59 -6.55
N LEU A 126 -1.16 -17.73 -6.83
CA LEU A 126 -2.47 -17.84 -6.17
C LEU A 126 -3.16 -19.19 -6.42
N ALA A 127 -3.05 -19.74 -7.63
CA ALA A 127 -3.60 -21.05 -7.95
C ALA A 127 -2.98 -22.17 -7.09
N THR A 128 -1.70 -22.01 -6.72
CA THR A 128 -0.95 -22.98 -5.92
C THR A 128 -1.21 -22.82 -4.42
N ILE A 129 -1.20 -21.60 -3.90
CA ILE A 129 -1.28 -21.35 -2.44
C ILE A 129 -2.71 -21.35 -1.89
N ARG A 130 -3.73 -21.44 -2.75
CA ARG A 130 -5.14 -21.49 -2.34
C ARG A 130 -5.66 -22.92 -2.08
N ILE A 131 -4.80 -23.93 -2.21
CA ILE A 131 -5.22 -25.34 -2.26
C ILE A 131 -5.56 -25.86 -0.85
N LYS A 132 -4.66 -25.71 0.11
CA LYS A 132 -4.78 -26.35 1.42
C LYS A 132 -5.09 -25.33 2.50
N GLN A 133 -6.26 -25.47 3.13
CA GLN A 133 -6.61 -24.67 4.31
C GLN A 133 -5.85 -25.21 5.53
N ILE A 134 -4.99 -24.38 6.12
CA ILE A 134 -4.15 -24.76 7.27
C ILE A 134 -4.64 -24.16 8.59
N GLY A 135 -5.51 -23.15 8.54
CA GLY A 135 -6.16 -22.60 9.73
C GLY A 135 -7.40 -21.81 9.38
N HIS A 136 -8.28 -21.65 10.35
CA HIS A 136 -9.49 -20.87 10.19
C HIS A 136 -10.01 -20.37 11.53
N TYR A 137 -10.80 -19.31 11.48
CA TYR A 137 -11.56 -18.83 12.61
C TYR A 137 -12.75 -17.99 12.18
N HIS A 138 -13.78 -17.95 13.00
CA HIS A 138 -14.95 -17.13 12.77
C HIS A 138 -15.41 -16.45 14.05
N THR A 139 -16.07 -15.30 13.89
CA THR A 139 -16.71 -14.57 14.99
C THR A 139 -18.02 -13.98 14.49
N VAL A 140 -19.02 -13.91 15.37
CA VAL A 140 -20.34 -13.34 15.06
C VAL A 140 -20.44 -11.88 15.48
N PHE A 141 -21.31 -11.12 14.84
CA PHE A 141 -21.67 -9.75 15.19
C PHE A 141 -23.12 -9.45 14.82
N ASN A 142 -23.70 -8.41 15.41
CA ASN A 142 -25.06 -7.96 15.08
C ASN A 142 -25.11 -7.26 13.70
N PRO A 143 -25.75 -7.85 12.66
CA PRO A 143 -25.82 -7.27 11.32
C PRO A 143 -26.81 -6.08 11.21
N HIS A 144 -27.58 -5.81 12.27
CA HIS A 144 -28.46 -4.63 12.34
C HIS A 144 -27.68 -3.35 12.65
N ASN A 145 -26.49 -3.47 13.23
CA ASN A 145 -25.59 -2.33 13.44
C ASN A 145 -24.88 -1.99 12.12
N LYS A 146 -25.53 -1.21 11.25
CA LYS A 146 -25.11 -1.00 9.86
C LYS A 146 -23.72 -0.38 9.74
N ASN A 147 -23.41 0.67 10.51
CA ASN A 147 -22.10 1.32 10.46
C ASN A 147 -20.98 0.37 10.90
N ARG A 148 -21.19 -0.36 11.99
CA ARG A 148 -20.23 -1.36 12.48
C ARG A 148 -20.05 -2.50 11.47
N SER A 149 -21.14 -2.98 10.89
CA SER A 149 -21.13 -4.02 9.86
C SER A 149 -20.33 -3.57 8.64
N HIS A 150 -20.54 -2.33 8.19
CA HIS A 150 -19.81 -1.73 7.07
C HIS A 150 -18.31 -1.64 7.35
N ASN A 151 -17.91 -1.15 8.53
CA ASN A 151 -16.51 -1.07 8.93
C ASN A 151 -15.83 -2.45 8.97
N ILE A 152 -16.53 -3.46 9.47
CA ILE A 152 -16.05 -4.84 9.51
C ILE A 152 -15.85 -5.39 8.11
N SER A 153 -16.81 -5.17 7.19
CA SER A 153 -16.68 -5.56 5.79
C SER A 153 -15.50 -4.89 5.11
N LEU A 154 -15.33 -3.57 5.26
CA LEU A 154 -14.19 -2.86 4.67
C LEU A 154 -12.84 -3.38 5.17
N ALA A 155 -12.73 -3.67 6.46
CA ALA A 155 -11.51 -4.21 7.02
C ALA A 155 -11.24 -5.65 6.56
N ALA A 156 -12.27 -6.50 6.48
CA ALA A 156 -12.14 -7.84 5.94
C ALA A 156 -11.74 -7.82 4.46
N GLU A 157 -12.33 -6.94 3.64
CA GLU A 157 -11.97 -6.74 2.24
C GLU A 157 -10.51 -6.30 2.07
N SER A 158 -10.00 -5.47 2.98
CA SER A 158 -8.59 -5.04 2.97
C SER A 158 -7.61 -6.16 3.33
N LEU A 159 -8.07 -7.19 4.07
CA LEU A 159 -7.27 -8.36 4.44
C LEU A 159 -7.34 -9.47 3.39
N ASP A 160 -8.48 -9.58 2.67
CA ASP A 160 -8.71 -10.65 1.72
C ASP A 160 -7.65 -10.65 0.62
N SER A 161 -7.19 -11.84 0.24
CA SER A 161 -6.11 -12.05 -0.74
C SER A 161 -4.74 -11.51 -0.33
N SER A 162 -4.50 -11.23 0.96
CA SER A 162 -3.15 -10.93 1.45
C SER A 162 -2.26 -12.16 1.37
N VAL A 163 -1.09 -12.02 0.73
CA VAL A 163 -0.06 -13.07 0.65
C VAL A 163 1.13 -12.70 1.53
N ILE A 164 1.58 -13.63 2.37
CA ILE A 164 2.73 -13.44 3.26
C ILE A 164 3.79 -14.47 2.86
N PHE A 165 4.90 -14.02 2.29
CA PHE A 165 5.98 -14.91 1.86
C PHE A 165 6.80 -15.45 3.03
N PRO A 166 7.52 -16.57 2.84
CA PRO A 166 8.45 -17.11 3.83
C PRO A 166 9.39 -16.03 4.38
N GLY A 167 9.47 -15.94 5.72
CA GLY A 167 10.28 -14.96 6.42
C GLY A 167 9.66 -13.57 6.58
N GLU A 168 8.56 -13.26 5.88
CA GLU A 168 7.91 -11.95 5.98
C GLU A 168 7.13 -11.79 7.30
N VAL A 169 7.07 -10.54 7.77
CA VAL A 169 6.23 -10.13 8.89
C VAL A 169 5.01 -9.41 8.34
N PHE A 170 3.83 -9.86 8.76
CA PHE A 170 2.58 -9.19 8.53
C PHE A 170 2.30 -8.15 9.62
N SER A 171 1.72 -7.01 9.25
CA SER A 171 1.19 -5.98 10.15
C SER A 171 -0.27 -5.72 9.80
N PHE A 172 -1.17 -5.88 10.77
CA PHE A 172 -2.59 -5.61 10.56
C PHE A 172 -2.82 -4.15 10.17
N ASN A 173 -2.17 -3.20 10.86
CA ASN A 173 -2.34 -1.79 10.56
C ASN A 173 -1.77 -1.40 9.19
N GLN A 174 -0.63 -1.94 8.77
CA GLN A 174 -0.10 -1.65 7.42
C GLN A 174 -1.04 -2.17 6.33
N THR A 175 -1.60 -3.36 6.49
CA THR A 175 -2.51 -3.97 5.51
C THR A 175 -3.88 -3.27 5.47
N VAL A 176 -4.52 -3.06 6.63
CA VAL A 176 -5.87 -2.45 6.68
C VAL A 176 -5.81 -0.91 6.54
N GLY A 177 -4.67 -0.31 6.86
CA GLY A 177 -4.43 1.13 6.80
C GLY A 177 -5.15 1.92 7.90
N LYS A 178 -4.95 3.25 7.89
CA LYS A 178 -5.63 4.16 8.82
C LYS A 178 -7.14 4.16 8.58
N ARG A 179 -7.94 4.03 9.65
CA ARG A 179 -9.42 4.05 9.58
C ARG A 179 -9.88 5.50 9.57
N THR A 180 -10.35 6.00 8.42
CA THR A 180 -10.80 7.38 8.23
C THR A 180 -12.11 7.43 7.44
N ALA A 181 -12.88 8.51 7.62
CA ALA A 181 -14.10 8.73 6.84
C ALA A 181 -13.84 8.80 5.32
N ALA A 182 -12.71 9.39 4.91
CA ALA A 182 -12.28 9.43 3.51
C ALA A 182 -12.04 8.03 2.89
N LYS A 183 -11.73 7.03 3.73
CA LYS A 183 -11.60 5.62 3.32
C LYS A 183 -12.91 4.83 3.51
N GLY A 184 -14.03 5.50 3.77
CA GLY A 184 -15.34 4.90 3.94
C GLY A 184 -15.68 4.43 5.35
N TYR A 185 -14.76 4.53 6.32
CA TYR A 185 -15.05 4.09 7.68
C TYR A 185 -16.07 5.02 8.36
N MET A 186 -17.08 4.42 8.98
CA MET A 186 -18.19 5.08 9.66
C MET A 186 -18.00 5.10 11.18
N ARG A 187 -18.71 6.02 11.84
CA ARG A 187 -18.76 6.06 13.32
C ARG A 187 -19.56 4.87 13.85
N ALA A 188 -19.00 4.18 14.84
CA ALA A 188 -19.62 3.07 15.54
C ALA A 188 -19.01 2.96 16.95
N PRO A 189 -19.63 2.19 17.87
CA PRO A 189 -19.05 1.99 19.20
C PRO A 189 -17.63 1.40 19.14
N ILE A 190 -16.72 2.03 19.88
CA ILE A 190 -15.32 1.67 20.09
C ILE A 190 -15.03 1.56 21.60
N ILE A 191 -13.88 0.98 21.94
CA ILE A 191 -13.37 0.95 23.32
C ILE A 191 -12.10 1.80 23.36
N VAL A 192 -12.09 2.87 24.17
CA VAL A 192 -10.95 3.77 24.37
C VAL A 192 -10.59 3.76 25.84
N LYS A 193 -9.34 3.41 26.17
CA LYS A 193 -8.84 3.33 27.56
C LYS A 193 -9.75 2.50 28.50
N GLY A 194 -10.44 1.50 27.94
CA GLY A 194 -11.36 0.64 28.67
C GLY A 194 -12.81 1.12 28.69
N GLU A 195 -13.13 2.33 28.22
CA GLU A 195 -14.50 2.85 28.19
C GLU A 195 -15.12 2.78 26.79
N TYR A 196 -16.44 2.61 26.74
CA TYR A 196 -17.17 2.62 25.46
C TYR A 196 -17.37 4.06 25.02
N SER A 197 -16.95 4.35 23.78
CA SER A 197 -17.11 5.65 23.15
C SER A 197 -17.55 5.45 21.70
N GLU A 198 -17.92 6.51 21.00
CA GLU A 198 -18.22 6.44 19.57
C GLU A 198 -17.03 6.99 18.77
N GLY A 199 -16.59 6.25 17.76
CA GLY A 199 -15.51 6.70 16.90
C GLY A 199 -15.48 6.00 15.56
N VAL A 200 -14.61 6.49 14.68
CA VAL A 200 -14.46 5.96 13.32
C VAL A 200 -13.80 4.59 13.35
N GLY A 201 -14.42 3.60 12.70
CA GLY A 201 -13.87 2.24 12.65
C GLY A 201 -14.22 1.38 13.87
N GLY A 202 -15.41 1.51 14.46
CA GLY A 202 -15.92 0.51 15.39
C GLY A 202 -16.07 -0.86 14.72
N GLY A 203 -15.65 -1.93 15.42
CA GLY A 203 -15.69 -3.32 14.94
C GLY A 203 -14.36 -3.90 14.43
N ILE A 204 -13.33 -3.07 14.26
CA ILE A 204 -12.06 -3.46 13.63
C ILE A 204 -11.24 -4.44 14.49
N CYS A 205 -11.23 -4.26 15.81
CA CYS A 205 -10.55 -5.20 16.71
C CYS A 205 -11.16 -6.61 16.66
N GLN A 206 -12.44 -6.74 16.28
CA GLN A 206 -13.04 -8.05 16.06
C GLN A 206 -12.38 -8.73 14.86
N VAL A 207 -12.23 -8.04 13.73
CA VAL A 207 -11.56 -8.57 12.52
C VAL A 207 -10.11 -8.96 12.83
N SER A 208 -9.38 -8.12 13.56
CA SER A 208 -8.02 -8.42 14.03
C SER A 208 -7.98 -9.66 14.93
N SER A 209 -8.93 -9.79 15.85
CA SER A 209 -9.04 -10.98 16.71
C SER A 209 -9.38 -12.23 15.90
N THR A 210 -10.28 -12.15 14.91
CA THR A 210 -10.59 -13.27 14.02
C THR A 210 -9.35 -13.71 13.24
N LEU A 211 -8.59 -12.77 12.68
CA LEU A 211 -7.33 -13.06 12.00
C LEU A 211 -6.32 -13.72 12.94
N PHE A 212 -6.08 -13.13 14.11
CA PHE A 212 -5.16 -13.68 15.13
C PHE A 212 -5.47 -15.14 15.44
N ASN A 213 -6.74 -15.45 15.67
CA ASN A 213 -7.13 -16.82 16.00
C ASN A 213 -6.95 -17.78 14.81
N ALA A 214 -7.23 -17.34 13.59
CA ALA A 214 -7.04 -18.17 12.39
C ALA A 214 -5.56 -18.49 12.14
N VAL A 215 -4.67 -17.49 12.30
CA VAL A 215 -3.23 -17.70 12.11
C VAL A 215 -2.59 -18.49 13.25
N ASP A 216 -3.06 -18.32 14.50
CA ASP A 216 -2.60 -19.14 15.62
C ASP A 216 -3.11 -20.58 15.50
N ASN A 217 -4.33 -20.80 15.01
CA ASN A 217 -4.83 -22.14 14.66
C ASN A 217 -3.96 -22.81 13.58
N ALA A 218 -3.47 -22.05 12.60
CA ALA A 218 -2.49 -22.51 11.62
C ALA A 218 -1.07 -22.68 12.17
N GLY A 219 -0.81 -22.39 13.45
CA GLY A 219 0.50 -22.51 14.08
C GLY A 219 1.51 -21.44 13.66
N VAL A 220 1.06 -20.36 13.02
CA VAL A 220 1.93 -19.27 12.55
C VAL A 220 2.53 -18.51 13.75
N THR A 221 3.76 -18.05 13.61
CA THR A 221 4.50 -17.39 14.70
C THR A 221 3.95 -15.98 14.94
N ILE A 222 3.28 -15.78 16.07
CA ILE A 222 2.82 -14.45 16.51
C ILE A 222 4.00 -13.66 17.08
N THR A 223 4.28 -12.49 16.52
CA THR A 223 5.41 -11.63 16.92
C THR A 223 4.98 -10.46 17.79
N GLN A 224 3.75 -9.96 17.63
CA GLN A 224 3.21 -8.89 18.46
C GLN A 224 1.69 -9.02 18.59
N ARG A 225 1.20 -8.98 19.83
CA ARG A 225 -0.24 -9.01 20.14
C ARG A 225 -0.49 -8.24 21.43
N TYR A 226 -1.55 -7.44 21.43
CA TYR A 226 -2.06 -6.76 22.61
C TYR A 226 -3.49 -7.22 22.90
N SER A 227 -3.84 -7.33 24.17
CA SER A 227 -5.21 -7.55 24.62
C SER A 227 -5.84 -6.22 25.05
N HIS A 228 -7.17 -6.16 24.99
CA HIS A 228 -7.95 -5.08 25.56
C HIS A 228 -7.81 -5.12 27.09
N SER A 229 -7.92 -3.94 27.71
CA SER A 229 -7.98 -3.83 29.17
C SER A 229 -9.27 -4.41 29.76
N ARG A 230 -10.31 -4.63 28.94
CA ARG A 230 -11.58 -5.25 29.32
C ARG A 230 -11.90 -6.44 28.42
N SER A 231 -12.64 -7.40 28.95
CA SER A 231 -13.12 -8.54 28.16
C SER A 231 -14.00 -8.09 27.00
N VAL A 232 -13.86 -8.77 25.87
CA VAL A 232 -14.67 -8.59 24.67
C VAL A 232 -15.60 -9.78 24.50
N SER A 233 -16.80 -9.56 23.96
CA SER A 233 -17.84 -10.58 23.87
C SER A 233 -17.75 -11.48 22.64
N TYR A 234 -16.91 -11.14 21.65
CA TYR A 234 -16.83 -11.84 20.36
C TYR A 234 -15.75 -12.94 20.30
N VAL A 235 -14.90 -13.07 21.33
CA VAL A 235 -13.89 -14.14 21.46
C VAL A 235 -13.72 -14.57 22.92
N PRO A 236 -13.26 -15.81 23.19
CA PRO A 236 -12.95 -16.25 24.55
C PRO A 236 -11.86 -15.40 25.24
N PRO A 237 -11.75 -15.46 26.57
CA PRO A 237 -10.69 -14.76 27.31
C PRO A 237 -9.29 -15.06 26.77
N GLY A 238 -8.47 -14.03 26.61
CA GLY A 238 -7.11 -14.14 26.08
C GLY A 238 -7.02 -14.37 24.56
N ARG A 239 -8.14 -14.38 23.84
CA ARG A 239 -8.20 -14.63 22.39
C ARG A 239 -8.44 -13.38 21.55
N ASP A 240 -8.26 -12.20 22.13
CA ASP A 240 -8.43 -10.92 21.46
C ASP A 240 -7.10 -10.37 20.92
N ALA A 241 -7.18 -9.50 19.91
CA ALA A 241 -6.03 -8.78 19.35
C ALA A 241 -6.42 -7.33 19.07
N THR A 242 -6.08 -6.43 20.01
CA THR A 242 -6.38 -5.00 19.92
C THR A 242 -5.49 -4.31 18.89
N VAL A 243 -6.10 -3.44 18.09
CA VAL A 243 -5.39 -2.61 17.10
C VAL A 243 -5.87 -1.17 17.14
N SER A 244 -4.95 -0.23 16.95
CA SER A 244 -5.19 1.20 16.78
C SER A 244 -4.06 1.80 15.94
N TRP A 245 -4.38 2.73 15.04
CA TRP A 245 -3.41 3.25 14.07
C TRP A 245 -2.16 3.90 14.70
N TYR A 246 -2.34 4.63 15.81
CA TYR A 246 -1.23 5.27 16.55
C TYR A 246 -0.86 4.50 17.83
N GLY A 247 -1.19 3.21 17.90
CA GLY A 247 -1.06 2.44 19.13
C GLY A 247 -0.86 0.96 18.84
N PRO A 248 -1.57 0.06 19.54
CA PRO A 248 -1.43 -1.38 19.36
C PRO A 248 -1.55 -1.82 17.90
N ASP A 249 -0.76 -2.82 17.54
CA ASP A 249 -0.85 -3.50 16.25
C ASP A 249 -0.65 -5.00 16.44
N PHE A 250 -1.24 -5.77 15.54
CA PHE A 250 -1.13 -7.22 15.50
C PHE A 250 -0.15 -7.63 14.40
N HIS A 251 0.89 -8.36 14.80
CA HIS A 251 1.91 -8.87 13.89
C HIS A 251 2.11 -10.38 14.04
N PHE A 252 2.38 -11.02 12.91
CA PHE A 252 2.86 -12.40 12.86
C PHE A 252 3.91 -12.54 11.76
N LYS A 253 4.78 -13.53 11.90
CA LYS A 253 5.81 -13.87 10.92
C LYS A 253 5.48 -15.21 10.27
N ASN A 254 5.53 -15.26 8.95
CA ASN A 254 5.52 -16.54 8.25
C ASN A 254 6.89 -17.20 8.44
N THR A 255 6.96 -18.20 9.32
CA THR A 255 8.16 -19.01 9.56
C THR A 255 8.17 -20.32 8.78
N TYR A 256 7.15 -20.56 7.95
CA TYR A 256 7.06 -21.72 7.07
C TYR A 256 7.86 -21.50 5.77
N SER A 257 8.13 -22.58 5.05
CA SER A 257 8.79 -22.59 3.73
C SER A 257 7.90 -22.11 2.60
N ASP A 258 6.58 -22.09 2.81
CA ASP A 258 5.58 -21.81 1.80
C ASP A 258 4.84 -20.49 2.07
N PRO A 259 4.40 -19.77 1.04
CA PRO A 259 3.61 -18.55 1.23
C PRO A 259 2.25 -18.84 1.86
N LEU A 260 1.76 -17.89 2.65
CA LEU A 260 0.44 -17.94 3.27
C LEU A 260 -0.52 -17.02 2.53
N LEU A 261 -1.72 -17.51 2.23
CA LEU A 261 -2.83 -16.73 1.69
C LEU A 261 -3.89 -16.52 2.77
N ILE A 262 -4.20 -15.26 3.08
CA ILE A 262 -5.31 -14.90 3.95
C ILE A 262 -6.57 -14.71 3.11
N ARG A 263 -7.62 -15.44 3.44
CA ARG A 263 -8.97 -15.21 2.94
C ARG A 263 -9.86 -14.68 4.06
N ALA A 264 -10.48 -13.54 3.85
CA ALA A 264 -11.32 -12.86 4.84
C ALA A 264 -12.66 -12.49 4.21
N GLN A 265 -13.75 -12.93 4.82
CA GLN A 265 -15.09 -12.76 4.29
C GLN A 265 -16.09 -12.40 5.39
N VAL A 266 -17.12 -11.65 4.99
CA VAL A 266 -18.21 -11.25 5.88
C VAL A 266 -19.53 -11.66 5.24
N HIS A 267 -20.29 -12.51 5.93
CA HIS A 267 -21.59 -12.96 5.45
C HIS A 267 -22.54 -13.17 6.65
N GLY A 268 -23.76 -12.65 6.56
CA GLY A 268 -24.83 -12.94 7.53
C GLY A 268 -24.50 -12.59 8.99
N GLY A 269 -23.69 -11.56 9.25
CA GLY A 269 -23.25 -11.23 10.61
C GLY A 269 -22.08 -12.09 11.12
N VAL A 270 -21.41 -12.83 10.24
CA VAL A 270 -20.22 -13.62 10.56
C VAL A 270 -19.02 -13.03 9.85
N VAL A 271 -17.92 -12.83 10.58
CA VAL A 271 -16.58 -12.62 10.00
C VAL A 271 -15.86 -13.96 10.02
N SER A 272 -15.39 -14.41 8.86
CA SER A 272 -14.63 -15.64 8.70
C SER A 272 -13.26 -15.32 8.12
N VAL A 273 -12.21 -15.85 8.73
CA VAL A 273 -10.84 -15.80 8.22
C VAL A 273 -10.32 -17.21 8.06
N ALA A 274 -9.76 -17.51 6.90
CA ALA A 274 -9.08 -18.76 6.60
C ALA A 274 -7.65 -18.47 6.11
N VAL A 275 -6.73 -19.34 6.51
CA VAL A 275 -5.33 -19.31 6.10
C VAL A 275 -5.09 -20.51 5.20
N TYR A 276 -4.64 -20.24 3.98
CA TYR A 276 -4.30 -21.25 2.98
C TYR A 276 -2.81 -21.24 2.70
N SER A 277 -2.32 -22.36 2.18
CA SER A 277 -1.01 -22.46 1.57
C SER A 277 -1.01 -23.56 0.50
N THR A 278 0.18 -23.91 0.02
CA THR A 278 0.40 -24.99 -0.93
C THR A 278 -0.03 -26.33 -0.32
N ASP A 279 -0.30 -27.33 -1.16
CA ASP A 279 -0.63 -28.68 -0.68
C ASP A 279 0.52 -29.34 0.10
N ALA A 280 1.75 -29.05 -0.34
CA ALA A 280 2.99 -29.60 0.18
C ALA A 280 3.45 -28.98 1.52
N ILE A 281 2.80 -27.92 2.01
CA ILE A 281 3.22 -27.24 3.24
C ILE A 281 3.31 -28.20 4.43
N GLU A 282 4.45 -28.12 5.12
CA GLU A 282 4.66 -28.70 6.44
C GLU A 282 4.32 -27.67 7.53
N TYR A 283 3.30 -27.96 8.33
CA TYR A 283 2.82 -27.05 9.37
C TYR A 283 2.37 -27.81 10.62
N LYS A 284 2.31 -27.11 11.75
CA LYS A 284 1.88 -27.68 13.04
C LYS A 284 0.67 -26.92 13.56
N PRO A 285 -0.58 -27.39 13.32
CA PRO A 285 -1.77 -26.69 13.78
C PRO A 285 -1.83 -26.64 15.31
N ARG A 286 -2.43 -25.57 15.83
CA ARG A 286 -2.70 -25.43 17.27
C ARG A 286 -4.19 -25.52 17.55
N ARG A 287 -4.52 -26.12 18.69
CA ARG A 287 -5.88 -26.03 19.24
C ARG A 287 -6.09 -24.66 19.84
N VAL A 288 -7.11 -23.96 19.38
CA VAL A 288 -7.51 -22.65 19.89
C VAL A 288 -8.94 -22.73 20.45
N PRO A 289 -9.26 -22.03 21.55
CA PRO A 289 -10.65 -21.88 22.00
C PRO A 289 -11.48 -21.18 20.93
N TRP A 290 -12.66 -21.71 20.62
CA TRP A 290 -13.55 -21.16 19.59
C TRP A 290 -14.52 -20.13 20.17
N ALA A 291 -14.88 -19.14 19.35
CA ALA A 291 -15.94 -18.21 19.67
C ALA A 291 -17.30 -18.92 19.56
N SER A 292 -18.25 -18.55 20.41
CA SER A 292 -19.63 -19.02 20.28
C SER A 292 -20.26 -18.39 19.03
N ILE A 293 -20.96 -19.21 18.24
CA ILE A 293 -21.74 -18.77 17.07
C ILE A 293 -23.23 -18.72 17.32
N ASP A 294 -23.71 -19.41 18.37
CA ASP A 294 -25.13 -19.54 18.67
C ASP A 294 -25.70 -18.30 19.38
N GLN A 295 -24.83 -17.41 19.85
CA GLN A 295 -25.22 -16.23 20.61
C GLN A 295 -24.55 -14.99 20.03
N LEU A 296 -25.36 -14.00 19.67
CA LEU A 296 -24.85 -12.69 19.27
C LEU A 296 -24.05 -12.08 20.43
N PRO A 297 -22.91 -11.40 20.14
CA PRO A 297 -22.17 -10.73 21.18
C PRO A 297 -23.03 -9.62 21.78
N LYS A 298 -23.09 -9.54 23.11
CA LYS A 298 -23.80 -8.47 23.80
C LYS A 298 -23.22 -7.12 23.38
N GLU A 299 -24.03 -6.28 22.75
CA GLU A 299 -23.70 -4.89 22.44
C GLU A 299 -24.05 -4.03 23.65
N LYS A 300 -23.10 -3.24 24.16
CA LYS A 300 -23.41 -2.20 25.15
C LYS A 300 -23.82 -0.94 24.40
N LYS A 301 -25.01 -0.42 24.73
CA LYS A 301 -25.43 0.91 24.28
C LYS A 301 -24.55 1.95 24.96
N ILE A 302 -24.09 2.93 24.20
CA ILE A 302 -23.47 4.13 24.77
C ILE A 302 -24.64 4.97 25.27
N GLU A 303 -24.70 5.22 26.58
CA GLU A 303 -25.59 6.24 27.11
C GLU A 303 -25.09 7.58 26.56
N SER A 304 -25.90 8.21 25.71
CA SER A 304 -25.58 9.54 25.19
C SER A 304 -25.63 10.53 26.34
N HIS A 305 -24.48 10.88 26.92
CA HIS A 305 -24.35 12.18 27.55
C HIS A 305 -24.38 13.21 26.42
N VAL A 306 -25.58 13.72 26.16
CA VAL A 306 -25.80 14.90 25.34
C VAL A 306 -25.32 16.08 26.19
N ASP A 307 -24.02 16.36 26.15
CA ASP A 307 -23.51 17.66 26.57
C ASP A 307 -23.82 18.63 25.44
N THR A 308 -25.01 19.23 25.51
CA THR A 308 -25.31 20.48 24.81
C THR A 308 -24.57 21.59 25.54
N GLU A 309 -23.34 21.90 25.12
CA GLU A 309 -22.77 23.23 25.34
C GLU A 309 -22.99 24.07 24.08
N PRO A 310 -23.58 25.27 24.19
CA PRO A 310 -23.78 26.16 23.06
C PRO A 310 -22.45 26.74 22.61
N ALA A 311 -22.30 26.90 21.30
CA ALA A 311 -21.19 27.63 20.70
C ALA A 311 -21.37 29.14 20.95
N ASP A 312 -20.42 29.73 21.65
CA ASP A 312 -20.03 31.14 21.50
C ASP A 312 -18.69 31.21 20.75
#